data_AF-W0Z865-F1
#
_entry.id   AF-W0Z865-F1
#
_cell.length_a   1.000
_cell.length_b   1.000
_cell.length_c   1.000
_cell.angle_alpha   90.00
_cell.angle_beta   90.00
_cell.angle_gamma   90.00
#
_symmetry.space_group_name_H-M   'P 1'
#
loop_
_entity.id
_entity.type
_entity.pdbx_description
1 polymer ?
#
loop_
_entity_poly.entity_id
_entity_poly.type
_entity_poly.pdbx_seq_one_letter_code
_entity_poly.pdbx_strand_id
1 'polypeptide(L)'
;MAKIGGRNTAFAWLVGLVSLAVVAGLVWLAAPMTPVVLAWTGGVVDGALNPRPAASVPEPTPSLTETPPPPASDDEAGAPTTCGDLYPRALWDQLKAAKGTSLDESIGYPPSSVAGLPEALGAQITLGCAWTDGAGTATVTVADVSASAVETAQSVLPATGFVCTPLEDGVRCDLPAGDTSAAESHVLRGGRWLAVIRTFPGPPFDQASTEARVWQ
;
A
#
# COMPACT_ATOMS: atom_id res chain seq x y z
N MET A 1 21.68 48.80 -23.85
CA MET A 1 20.55 48.78 -22.90
C MET A 1 19.31 48.27 -23.62
N ALA A 2 18.97 46.99 -23.45
CA ALA A 2 17.81 46.39 -24.08
C ALA A 2 16.56 46.77 -23.28
N LYS A 3 15.69 47.59 -23.87
CA LYS A 3 14.36 47.89 -23.34
C LYS A 3 13.51 46.62 -23.50
N ILE A 4 13.29 45.90 -22.40
CA ILE A 4 12.30 44.81 -22.33
C ILE A 4 10.94 45.43 -22.63
N GLY A 5 10.47 45.20 -23.86
CA GLY A 5 9.15 45.61 -24.32
C GLY A 5 8.07 44.82 -23.59
N GLY A 6 7.09 45.55 -23.05
CA GLY A 6 5.74 45.04 -22.81
C GLY A 6 5.59 43.92 -21.78
N ARG A 7 5.75 44.22 -20.50
CA ARG A 7 5.09 43.43 -19.44
C ARG A 7 3.57 43.58 -19.62
N ASN A 8 2.93 42.60 -20.26
CA ASN A 8 1.48 42.58 -20.43
C ASN A 8 0.82 42.27 -19.08
N THR A 9 0.55 43.33 -18.29
CA THR A 9 -0.11 43.27 -16.98
C THR A 9 -1.48 42.60 -17.05
N ALA A 10 -2.16 42.67 -18.20
CA ALA A 10 -3.42 41.99 -18.41
C ALA A 10 -3.27 40.45 -18.40
N PHE A 11 -2.16 39.93 -18.94
CA PHE A 11 -1.91 38.49 -18.96
C PHE A 11 -1.59 37.95 -17.56
N ALA A 12 -0.80 38.70 -16.78
CA ALA A 12 -0.50 38.34 -15.39
C ALA A 12 -1.76 38.32 -14.51
N TRP A 13 -2.69 39.26 -14.75
CA TRP A 13 -3.95 39.32 -14.04
C TRP A 13 -4.87 38.12 -14.36
N LEU A 14 -4.92 37.73 -15.64
CA LEU A 14 -5.71 36.58 -16.09
C LEU A 14 -5.19 35.26 -15.48
N VAL A 15 -3.86 35.06 -15.51
CA VAL A 15 -3.22 33.90 -14.88
C VAL A 15 -3.49 33.88 -13.36
N GLY A 16 -3.42 35.04 -12.69
CA GLY A 16 -3.73 35.15 -11.27
C GLY A 16 -5.18 34.75 -10.95
N LEU A 17 -6.14 35.17 -11.78
CA LEU A 17 -7.56 34.88 -11.59
C LEU A 17 -7.86 33.38 -11.83
N VAL A 18 -7.24 32.79 -12.84
CA VAL A 18 -7.33 31.34 -13.09
C VAL A 18 -6.74 30.55 -11.93
N SER A 19 -5.57 30.95 -11.44
CA SER A 19 -4.92 30.27 -10.32
C SER A 19 -5.76 30.35 -9.04
N LEU A 20 -6.39 31.50 -8.77
CA LEU A 20 -7.29 31.67 -7.63
C LEU A 20 -8.55 30.81 -7.77
N ALA A 21 -9.11 30.69 -8.97
CA ALA A 21 -10.25 29.82 -9.24
C ALA A 21 -9.92 28.33 -9.01
N VAL A 22 -8.72 27.88 -9.44
CA VAL A 22 -8.25 26.50 -9.19
C VAL A 22 -8.10 26.24 -7.70
N VAL A 23 -7.46 27.15 -6.95
CA VAL A 23 -7.30 26.99 -5.50
C VAL A 23 -8.67 26.95 -4.79
N ALA A 24 -9.60 27.83 -5.16
CA ALA A 24 -10.95 27.82 -4.60
C ALA A 24 -11.70 26.51 -4.92
N GLY A 25 -11.55 25.99 -6.14
CA GLY A 25 -12.10 24.70 -6.55
C GLY A 25 -11.54 23.54 -5.72
N LEU A 26 -10.22 23.51 -5.50
CA LEU A 26 -9.57 22.50 -4.67
C LEU A 26 -10.04 22.57 -3.21
N VAL A 27 -10.17 23.78 -2.64
CA VAL A 27 -10.69 23.96 -1.27
C VAL A 27 -12.13 23.47 -1.15
N TRP A 28 -12.97 23.77 -2.15
CA TRP A 28 -14.36 23.31 -2.15
C TRP A 28 -14.47 21.79 -2.27
N LEU A 29 -13.62 21.16 -3.10
CA LEU A 29 -13.55 19.70 -3.24
C LEU A 29 -12.99 19.03 -1.98
N ALA A 30 -12.10 19.71 -1.25
CA ALA A 30 -11.51 19.24 0.00
C ALA A 30 -12.43 19.44 1.22
N ALA A 31 -13.41 20.35 1.13
CA ALA A 31 -14.36 20.65 2.21
C ALA A 31 -15.01 19.39 2.84
N PRO A 32 -15.52 18.40 2.09
CA PRO A 32 -16.12 17.19 2.69
C PRO A 32 -15.13 16.27 3.42
N MET A 33 -13.81 16.41 3.24
CA MET A 33 -12.79 15.61 3.95
C MET A 33 -12.25 16.25 5.25
N THR A 34 -12.60 17.51 5.54
CA THR A 34 -12.16 18.19 6.78
C THR A 34 -12.54 17.52 8.10
N PRO A 35 -13.69 16.84 8.29
CA PRO A 35 -14.02 16.24 9.60
C PRO A 35 -13.09 15.09 9.99
N VAL A 36 -12.46 14.40 9.03
CA VAL A 36 -11.53 13.30 9.31
C VAL A 36 -10.20 13.84 9.86
N VAL A 37 -9.68 14.93 9.31
CA VAL A 37 -8.39 15.52 9.72
C VAL A 37 -8.47 16.12 11.13
N LEU A 38 -9.61 16.72 11.50
CA LEU A 38 -9.83 17.29 12.83
C LEU A 38 -9.92 16.23 13.94
N ALA A 39 -10.43 15.03 13.63
CA ALA A 39 -10.49 13.91 14.57
C ALA A 39 -9.10 13.40 14.97
N TRP A 40 -8.14 13.42 14.02
CA TRP A 40 -6.75 13.03 14.29
C TRP A 40 -5.99 14.08 15.11
N THR A 41 -6.21 15.38 14.85
CA THR A 41 -5.55 16.43 15.63
C THR A 41 -6.08 16.52 17.06
N GLY A 42 -7.38 16.27 17.30
CA GLY A 42 -7.97 16.28 18.64
C GLY A 42 -7.37 15.23 19.58
N GLY A 43 -7.15 14.01 19.09
CA GLY A 43 -6.59 12.92 19.91
C GLY A 43 -5.15 13.17 20.40
N VAL A 44 -4.36 13.95 19.65
CA VAL A 44 -2.98 14.30 20.03
C VAL A 44 -2.94 15.37 21.13
N VAL A 45 -3.85 16.35 21.09
CA VAL A 45 -3.92 17.41 22.11
C VAL A 45 -4.56 16.91 23.41
N ASP A 46 -5.59 16.07 23.35
CA ASP A 46 -6.18 15.44 24.54
C ASP A 46 -5.19 14.50 25.25
N GLY A 47 -4.38 13.76 24.47
CA GLY A 47 -3.31 12.90 25.02
C GLY A 47 -2.17 13.69 25.68
N ALA A 48 -1.87 14.89 25.20
CA ALA A 48 -0.82 15.75 25.75
C ALA A 48 -1.28 16.55 27.00
N LEU A 49 -2.57 16.88 27.09
CA LEU A 49 -3.12 17.69 28.19
C LEU A 49 -3.67 16.85 29.36
N ASN A 50 -3.84 15.54 29.19
CA ASN A 50 -4.33 14.65 30.24
C ASN A 50 -3.45 13.40 30.36
N PRO A 51 -2.23 13.51 30.92
CA PRO A 51 -1.46 12.35 31.33
C PRO A 51 -2.21 11.65 32.47
N ARG A 52 -3.07 10.69 32.11
CA ARG A 52 -3.70 9.80 33.08
C ARG A 52 -2.58 9.02 33.79
N PRO A 53 -2.47 9.08 35.13
CA PRO A 53 -1.45 8.33 35.84
C PRO A 53 -1.62 6.84 35.53
N ALA A 54 -0.51 6.20 35.16
CA ALA A 54 -0.41 4.75 35.08
C ALA A 54 -0.94 4.16 36.40
N ALA A 55 -2.03 3.40 36.32
CA ALA A 55 -2.56 2.70 37.48
C ALA A 55 -1.47 1.75 37.98
N SER A 56 -1.14 1.90 39.26
CA SER A 56 -0.08 1.22 39.97
C SER A 56 -0.19 -0.30 39.85
N VAL A 57 0.93 -0.92 39.47
CA VAL A 57 1.20 -2.34 39.63
C VAL A 57 1.17 -2.67 41.14
N PRO A 58 0.38 -3.63 41.62
CA PRO A 58 0.58 -4.19 42.95
C PRO A 58 1.72 -5.21 42.90
N GLU A 59 2.74 -5.04 43.75
CA GLU A 59 3.76 -6.05 44.04
C GLU A 59 3.15 -7.30 44.72
N PRO A 60 3.83 -8.47 44.64
CA PRO A 60 3.20 -9.79 44.74
C PRO A 60 3.04 -10.29 46.17
N THR A 61 1.91 -10.93 46.45
CA THR A 61 1.76 -11.87 47.58
C THR A 61 2.03 -13.28 47.07
N PRO A 62 2.84 -14.12 47.75
CA PRO A 62 3.21 -15.43 47.24
C PRO A 62 2.07 -16.43 47.53
N SER A 63 1.28 -16.73 46.51
CA SER A 63 0.40 -17.90 46.51
C SER A 63 0.81 -18.82 45.37
N LEU A 64 1.34 -19.98 45.76
CA LEU A 64 1.61 -21.12 44.90
C LEU A 64 0.33 -21.51 44.16
N THR A 65 0.23 -21.14 42.89
CA THR A 65 -0.75 -21.71 41.96
C THR A 65 -0.07 -21.81 40.61
N GLU A 66 -0.01 -23.04 40.13
CA GLU A 66 0.51 -23.48 38.85
C GLU A 66 0.12 -22.50 37.74
N THR A 67 1.10 -21.81 37.19
CA THR A 67 0.95 -20.88 36.06
C THR A 67 0.75 -21.75 34.80
N PRO A 68 -0.41 -21.68 34.12
CA PRO A 68 -0.50 -22.13 32.74
C PRO A 68 0.54 -21.33 31.94
N PRO A 69 1.24 -21.93 30.95
CA PRO A 69 2.20 -21.18 30.16
C PRO A 69 1.51 -19.91 29.64
N PRO A 70 2.18 -18.74 29.68
CA PRO A 70 1.63 -17.54 29.07
C PRO A 70 1.23 -17.88 27.62
N PRO A 71 0.12 -17.33 27.10
CA PRO A 71 -0.08 -17.38 25.66
C PRO A 71 1.22 -16.91 25.03
N ALA A 72 1.75 -17.70 24.09
CA ALA A 72 2.91 -17.31 23.33
C ALA A 72 2.68 -15.84 22.93
N SER A 73 3.60 -14.97 23.36
CA SER A 73 3.68 -13.66 22.78
C SER A 73 3.79 -13.89 21.28
N ASP A 74 2.76 -13.52 20.51
CA ASP A 74 2.84 -13.39 19.05
C ASP A 74 3.74 -12.18 18.68
N ASP A 75 4.87 -12.05 19.37
CA ASP A 75 5.95 -11.08 19.14
C ASP A 75 7.08 -11.78 18.36
N GLU A 76 6.67 -12.46 17.29
CA GLU A 76 7.43 -12.57 16.06
C GLU A 76 6.36 -12.81 14.99
N ALA A 77 5.65 -11.75 14.61
CA ALA A 77 4.79 -11.78 13.42
C ALA A 77 5.72 -12.01 12.23
N GLY A 78 6.02 -13.28 11.97
CA GLY A 78 6.89 -13.71 10.89
C GLY A 78 6.34 -13.27 9.54
N ALA A 79 7.17 -13.40 8.51
CA ALA A 79 6.74 -13.15 7.14
C ALA A 79 5.40 -13.87 6.84
N PRO A 80 4.50 -13.26 6.06
CA PRO A 80 3.20 -13.86 5.76
C PRO A 80 3.40 -15.26 5.18
N THR A 81 2.63 -16.24 5.66
CA THR A 81 2.75 -17.64 5.23
C THR A 81 1.48 -18.15 4.55
N THR A 82 0.35 -17.47 4.75
CA THR A 82 -0.92 -17.76 4.11
C THR A 82 -1.48 -16.51 3.42
N CYS A 83 -2.38 -16.71 2.45
CA CYS A 83 -3.04 -15.57 1.79
C CYS A 83 -3.82 -14.70 2.77
N GLY A 84 -4.33 -15.26 3.87
CA GLY A 84 -5.04 -14.49 4.89
C GLY A 84 -4.19 -13.44 5.60
N ASP A 85 -2.89 -13.71 5.75
CA ASP A 85 -1.96 -12.83 6.46
C ASP A 85 -1.71 -11.51 5.71
N LEU A 86 -1.88 -11.52 4.38
CA LEU A 86 -1.67 -10.38 3.48
C LEU A 86 -2.77 -9.31 3.55
N TYR A 87 -3.90 -9.59 4.20
CA TYR A 87 -5.05 -8.70 4.21
C TYR A 87 -5.43 -8.28 5.64
N PRO A 88 -5.94 -7.05 5.82
CA PRO A 88 -6.69 -6.70 7.03
C PRO A 88 -7.82 -7.70 7.29
N ARG A 89 -8.02 -8.08 8.55
CA ARG A 89 -8.99 -9.12 8.91
C ARG A 89 -10.41 -8.84 8.38
N ALA A 90 -10.86 -7.60 8.53
CA ALA A 90 -12.17 -7.17 8.01
C ALA A 90 -12.30 -7.30 6.48
N LEU A 91 -11.23 -6.97 5.74
CA LEU A 91 -11.21 -7.09 4.27
C LEU A 91 -11.19 -8.56 3.85
N TRP A 92 -10.39 -9.39 4.52
CA TRP A 92 -10.36 -10.83 4.28
C TRP A 92 -11.73 -11.47 4.50
N ASP A 93 -12.38 -11.17 5.63
CA ASP A 93 -13.69 -11.73 5.96
C ASP A 93 -14.75 -11.25 4.96
N GLN A 94 -14.66 -9.99 4.49
CA GLN A 94 -15.51 -9.47 3.42
C GLN A 94 -15.31 -10.25 2.11
N LEU A 95 -14.07 -10.47 1.67
CA LEU A 95 -13.76 -11.22 0.43
C LEU A 95 -14.24 -12.67 0.51
N LYS A 96 -14.06 -13.34 1.66
CA LYS A 96 -14.52 -14.72 1.87
C LYS A 96 -16.05 -14.85 1.95
N ALA A 97 -16.74 -13.82 2.43
CA ALA A 97 -18.20 -13.80 2.52
C ALA A 97 -18.88 -13.35 1.22
N ALA A 98 -18.15 -12.72 0.30
CA ALA A 98 -18.69 -12.19 -0.94
C ALA A 98 -19.17 -13.31 -1.87
N LYS A 99 -20.42 -13.20 -2.34
CA LYS A 99 -21.00 -14.17 -3.27
C LYS A 99 -20.35 -14.07 -4.65
N GLY A 100 -19.96 -15.20 -5.22
CA GLY A 100 -19.35 -15.26 -6.54
C GLY A 100 -17.88 -14.84 -6.55
N THR A 101 -17.28 -14.59 -5.38
CA THR A 101 -15.85 -14.39 -5.21
C THR A 101 -15.17 -15.72 -4.93
N SER A 102 -14.12 -16.03 -5.67
CA SER A 102 -13.28 -17.22 -5.48
C SER A 102 -11.84 -16.81 -5.20
N LEU A 103 -11.16 -17.63 -4.40
CA LEU A 103 -9.73 -17.51 -4.14
C LEU A 103 -9.02 -18.73 -4.74
N ASP A 104 -8.00 -18.47 -5.53
CA ASP A 104 -7.00 -19.44 -5.96
C ASP A 104 -5.68 -19.13 -5.24
N GLU A 105 -5.15 -20.11 -4.51
CA GLU A 105 -3.92 -19.98 -3.71
C GLU A 105 -2.73 -20.71 -4.37
N SER A 106 -2.77 -20.87 -5.70
CA SER A 106 -1.70 -21.55 -6.43
C SER A 106 -0.43 -20.71 -6.46
N ILE A 107 0.71 -21.40 -6.30
CA ILE A 107 2.03 -20.82 -6.47
C ILE A 107 2.33 -20.76 -7.97
N GLY A 108 2.42 -19.55 -8.50
CA GLY A 108 2.70 -19.28 -9.90
C GLY A 108 3.18 -17.86 -10.10
N TYR A 109 3.75 -17.60 -11.28
CA TYR A 109 4.17 -16.26 -11.62
C TYR A 109 2.97 -15.33 -11.79
N PRO A 110 3.09 -14.06 -11.35
CA PRO A 110 2.05 -13.09 -11.53
C PRO A 110 1.82 -12.84 -13.04
N PRO A 111 0.57 -12.58 -13.48
CA PRO A 111 0.25 -12.28 -14.88
C PRO A 111 0.70 -10.85 -15.25
N SER A 112 2.00 -10.59 -15.15
CA SER A 112 2.61 -9.28 -15.34
C SER A 112 2.52 -8.80 -16.79
N SER A 113 2.38 -7.49 -16.99
CA SER A 113 2.52 -6.86 -18.30
C SER A 113 3.94 -6.97 -18.87
N VAL A 114 4.93 -7.20 -18.01
CA VAL A 114 6.33 -7.37 -18.39
C VAL A 114 6.68 -8.85 -18.40
N ALA A 115 6.72 -9.42 -19.61
CA ALA A 115 7.08 -10.82 -19.79
C ALA A 115 8.51 -11.11 -19.28
N GLY A 116 8.68 -12.20 -18.53
CA GLY A 116 9.98 -12.62 -18.00
C GLY A 116 10.48 -11.81 -16.80
N LEU A 117 9.66 -10.91 -16.24
CA LEU A 117 10.04 -10.12 -15.07
C LEU A 117 10.40 -10.99 -13.85
N PRO A 118 9.62 -12.03 -13.45
CA PRO A 118 9.99 -12.87 -12.32
C PRO A 118 11.39 -13.49 -12.47
N GLU A 119 11.73 -13.98 -13.66
CA GLU A 119 13.01 -14.59 -13.96
C GLU A 119 14.14 -13.56 -13.90
N ALA A 120 13.93 -12.36 -14.45
CA ALA A 120 14.90 -11.27 -14.40
C ALA A 120 15.21 -10.81 -12.97
N LEU A 121 14.21 -10.89 -12.06
CA LEU A 121 14.39 -10.61 -10.64
C LEU A 121 15.02 -11.78 -9.86
N GLY A 122 15.09 -12.97 -10.46
CA GLY A 122 15.47 -14.20 -9.77
C GLY A 122 14.43 -14.62 -8.72
N ALA A 123 13.15 -14.39 -9.00
CA ALA A 123 12.06 -14.56 -8.05
C ALA A 123 11.81 -16.03 -7.69
N GLN A 124 11.67 -16.31 -6.40
CA GLN A 124 11.20 -17.58 -5.84
C GLN A 124 9.85 -17.31 -5.18
N ILE A 125 8.76 -17.70 -5.84
CA ILE A 125 7.41 -17.39 -5.38
C ILE A 125 7.09 -18.16 -4.09
N THR A 126 6.72 -17.43 -3.04
CA THR A 126 6.37 -17.98 -1.73
C THR A 126 4.87 -17.94 -1.46
N LEU A 127 4.15 -16.94 -1.99
CA LEU A 127 2.69 -16.88 -1.98
C LEU A 127 2.13 -16.39 -3.31
N GLY A 128 1.01 -16.99 -3.73
CA GLY A 128 0.19 -16.52 -4.85
C GLY A 128 -1.28 -16.54 -4.44
N CYS A 129 -1.93 -15.38 -4.45
CA CYS A 129 -3.31 -15.21 -4.01
C CYS A 129 -4.08 -14.51 -5.13
N ALA A 130 -4.87 -15.26 -5.89
CA ALA A 130 -5.67 -14.73 -6.99
C ALA A 130 -7.15 -14.74 -6.63
N TRP A 131 -7.70 -13.55 -6.43
CA TRP A 131 -9.13 -13.33 -6.29
C TRP A 131 -9.77 -13.09 -7.63
N THR A 132 -10.92 -13.73 -7.86
CA THR A 132 -11.76 -13.50 -9.04
C THR A 132 -13.21 -13.34 -8.59
N ASP A 133 -13.91 -12.38 -9.18
CA ASP A 133 -15.36 -12.22 -9.06
C ASP A 133 -15.98 -11.88 -10.43
N GLY A 134 -17.30 -11.59 -10.45
CA GLY A 134 -17.99 -11.24 -11.69
C GLY A 134 -17.60 -9.89 -12.29
N ALA A 135 -16.86 -9.04 -11.56
CA ALA A 135 -16.40 -7.73 -12.00
C ALA A 135 -14.94 -7.76 -12.48
N GLY A 136 -14.10 -8.65 -11.95
CA GLY A 136 -12.74 -8.83 -12.42
C GLY A 136 -11.83 -9.61 -11.48
N THR A 137 -10.55 -9.26 -11.47
CA THR A 137 -9.49 -10.03 -10.78
C THR A 137 -8.57 -9.17 -9.95
N ALA A 138 -7.98 -9.76 -8.92
CA ALA A 138 -6.88 -9.20 -8.14
C ALA A 138 -5.91 -10.32 -7.77
N THR A 139 -4.70 -10.28 -8.30
CA THR A 139 -3.62 -11.22 -8.01
C THR A 139 -2.56 -10.54 -7.17
N VAL A 140 -2.23 -11.15 -6.04
CA VAL A 140 -1.17 -10.73 -5.12
C VAL A 140 -0.15 -11.84 -5.06
N THR A 141 1.10 -11.54 -5.35
CA THR A 141 2.20 -12.50 -5.31
C THR A 141 3.31 -11.98 -4.43
N VAL A 142 3.83 -12.83 -3.57
CA VAL A 142 5.02 -12.57 -2.75
C VAL A 142 6.11 -13.54 -3.16
N ALA A 143 7.33 -13.04 -3.28
CA ALA A 143 8.48 -13.83 -3.66
C ALA A 143 9.75 -13.32 -2.97
N ASP A 144 10.68 -14.22 -2.70
CA ASP A 144 12.07 -13.83 -2.44
C ASP A 144 12.78 -13.56 -3.77
N VAL A 145 13.69 -12.59 -3.83
CA VAL A 145 14.35 -12.16 -5.06
C VAL A 145 15.87 -12.05 -4.89
N SER A 146 16.58 -11.99 -6.01
CA SER A 146 18.03 -11.81 -6.00
C SER A 146 18.47 -10.46 -5.43
N ALA A 147 19.74 -10.35 -5.01
CA ALA A 147 20.30 -9.12 -4.47
C ALA A 147 20.31 -7.95 -5.47
N SER A 148 20.31 -8.22 -6.77
CA SER A 148 20.27 -7.22 -7.84
C SER A 148 18.85 -6.84 -8.27
N ALA A 149 17.81 -7.41 -7.66
CA ALA A 149 16.43 -7.27 -8.14
C ALA A 149 15.94 -5.81 -8.17
N VAL A 150 16.33 -4.98 -7.19
CA VAL A 150 15.94 -3.55 -7.15
C VAL A 150 16.53 -2.79 -8.35
N GLU A 151 17.80 -3.01 -8.67
CA GLU A 151 18.48 -2.37 -9.82
C GLU A 151 17.86 -2.86 -11.14
N THR A 152 17.60 -4.16 -11.26
CA THR A 152 16.92 -4.74 -12.43
C THR A 152 15.53 -4.12 -12.61
N ALA A 153 14.73 -4.02 -11.54
CA ALA A 153 13.39 -3.43 -11.58
C ALA A 153 13.44 -1.95 -12.03
N GLN A 154 14.37 -1.17 -11.47
CA GLN A 154 14.57 0.24 -11.83
C GLN A 154 15.03 0.43 -13.29
N SER A 155 15.73 -0.55 -13.87
CA SER A 155 16.13 -0.50 -15.27
C SER A 155 15.03 -0.97 -16.22
N VAL A 156 14.28 -2.02 -15.87
CA VAL A 156 13.35 -2.69 -16.77
C VAL A 156 11.96 -2.04 -16.75
N LEU A 157 11.41 -1.78 -15.56
CA LEU A 157 10.02 -1.34 -15.42
C LEU A 157 9.74 0.06 -16.00
N PRO A 158 10.63 1.06 -15.85
CA PRO A 158 10.39 2.35 -16.50
C PRO A 158 10.38 2.28 -18.03
N ALA A 159 11.14 1.35 -18.62
CA ALA A 159 11.16 1.15 -20.06
C ALA A 159 9.83 0.60 -20.62
N THR A 160 8.99 0.02 -19.75
CA THR A 160 7.66 -0.52 -20.09
C THR A 160 6.51 0.37 -19.62
N GLY A 161 6.81 1.57 -19.11
CA GLY A 161 5.80 2.59 -18.76
C GLY A 161 5.44 2.64 -17.28
N PHE A 162 6.11 1.89 -16.41
CA PHE A 162 5.94 2.02 -14.96
C PHE A 162 6.57 3.30 -14.45
N VAL A 163 5.96 3.88 -13.42
CA VAL A 163 6.53 4.98 -12.65
C VAL A 163 7.14 4.40 -11.38
N CYS A 164 8.48 4.41 -11.31
CA CYS A 164 9.22 3.92 -10.15
C CYS A 164 9.55 5.05 -9.17
N THR A 165 9.07 4.90 -7.95
CA THR A 165 9.35 5.77 -6.80
C THR A 165 10.34 5.06 -5.88
N PRO A 166 11.50 5.67 -5.56
CA PRO A 166 12.43 5.09 -4.59
C PRO A 166 11.82 5.07 -3.19
N LEU A 167 12.13 4.01 -2.44
CA LEU A 167 11.86 3.86 -1.01
C LEU A 167 13.19 3.86 -0.25
N GLU A 168 13.21 3.96 1.08
CA GLU A 168 14.46 3.93 1.86
C GLU A 168 15.34 2.70 1.52
N ASP A 169 14.73 1.51 1.48
CA ASP A 169 15.42 0.23 1.23
C ASP A 169 14.89 -0.51 0.00
N GLY A 170 14.45 0.22 -1.02
CA GLY A 170 13.79 -0.42 -2.15
C GLY A 170 13.24 0.49 -3.23
N VAL A 171 12.33 -0.06 -4.03
CA VAL A 171 11.62 0.67 -5.07
C VAL A 171 10.18 0.19 -5.13
N ARG A 172 9.27 1.13 -5.40
CA ARG A 172 7.89 0.85 -5.77
C ARG A 172 7.65 1.34 -7.18
N CYS A 173 7.23 0.45 -8.07
CA CYS A 173 6.93 0.76 -9.46
C CYS A 173 5.45 0.51 -9.73
N ASP A 174 4.72 1.54 -10.13
CA ASP A 174 3.29 1.46 -10.42
C ASP A 174 3.04 1.72 -11.91
N LEU A 175 2.24 0.85 -12.52
CA LEU A 175 1.59 1.05 -13.80
C LEU A 175 0.09 1.27 -13.54
N PRO A 176 -0.46 2.46 -13.81
CA PRO A 176 -1.87 2.71 -13.61
C PRO A 176 -2.73 1.84 -14.53
N ALA A 177 -3.97 1.55 -14.11
CA ALA A 177 -4.94 0.90 -14.97
C ALA A 177 -5.22 1.76 -16.21
N GLY A 178 -5.32 1.10 -17.37
CA GLY A 178 -5.80 1.68 -18.61
C GLY A 178 -7.22 1.21 -18.92
N ASP A 179 -7.78 1.66 -20.05
CA ASP A 179 -9.14 1.30 -20.46
C ASP A 179 -9.33 -0.22 -20.64
N THR A 180 -8.26 -0.93 -21.00
CA THR A 180 -8.26 -2.39 -21.22
C THR A 180 -7.15 -3.12 -20.47
N SER A 181 -6.44 -2.45 -19.56
CA SER A 181 -5.31 -3.03 -18.83
C SER A 181 -5.51 -2.94 -17.32
N ALA A 182 -5.11 -4.02 -16.61
CA ALA A 182 -5.05 -4.02 -15.16
C ALA A 182 -4.05 -2.97 -14.66
N ALA A 183 -4.29 -2.43 -13.46
CA ALA A 183 -3.23 -1.75 -12.73
C ALA A 183 -2.25 -2.80 -12.22
N GLU A 184 -0.97 -2.43 -12.22
CA GLU A 184 0.10 -3.31 -11.79
C GLU A 184 1.05 -2.54 -10.88
N SER A 185 1.40 -3.14 -9.74
CA SER A 185 2.33 -2.59 -8.76
C SER A 185 3.38 -3.63 -8.42
N HIS A 186 4.64 -3.20 -8.40
CA HIS A 186 5.76 -4.00 -7.94
C HIS A 186 6.49 -3.25 -6.85
N VAL A 187 6.57 -3.85 -5.67
CA VAL A 187 7.34 -3.32 -4.54
C VAL A 187 8.47 -4.28 -4.24
N LEU A 188 9.71 -3.80 -4.31
CA LEU A 188 10.90 -4.59 -4.01
C LEU A 188 11.62 -3.93 -2.84
N ARG A 189 11.81 -4.67 -1.75
CA ARG A 189 12.53 -4.22 -0.54
C ARG A 189 13.08 -5.41 0.23
N GLY A 190 14.28 -5.27 0.79
CA GLY A 190 14.85 -6.24 1.73
C GLY A 190 14.90 -7.68 1.19
N GLY A 191 15.21 -7.87 -0.10
CA GLY A 191 15.27 -9.19 -0.73
C GLY A 191 13.91 -9.84 -1.03
N ARG A 192 12.81 -9.09 -0.86
CA ARG A 192 11.45 -9.55 -1.15
C ARG A 192 10.80 -8.71 -2.23
N TRP A 193 9.91 -9.33 -2.98
CA TRP A 193 9.08 -8.72 -4.01
C TRP A 193 7.61 -8.98 -3.73
N LEU A 194 6.81 -7.92 -3.76
CA LEU A 194 5.36 -7.95 -3.78
C LEU A 194 4.90 -7.47 -5.16
N ALA A 195 4.18 -8.32 -5.88
CA ALA A 195 3.48 -7.96 -7.11
C ALA A 195 1.98 -7.94 -6.87
N VAL A 196 1.31 -6.88 -7.32
CA VAL A 196 -0.14 -6.74 -7.26
C VAL A 196 -0.66 -6.36 -8.65
N ILE A 197 -1.50 -7.19 -9.24
CA ILE A 197 -2.12 -6.95 -10.55
C ILE A 197 -3.62 -7.04 -10.40
N ARG A 198 -4.36 -6.00 -10.80
CA ARG A 198 -5.80 -5.94 -10.56
C ARG A 198 -6.57 -5.11 -11.59
N THR A 199 -7.81 -5.51 -11.84
CA THR A 199 -8.74 -4.79 -12.71
C THR A 199 -9.61 -3.80 -11.94
N PHE A 200 -10.24 -2.88 -12.68
CA PHE A 200 -11.25 -1.97 -12.16
C PHE A 200 -12.47 -1.93 -13.09
N PRO A 201 -13.68 -2.23 -12.61
CA PRO A 201 -14.01 -2.75 -11.27
C PRO A 201 -13.40 -4.15 -11.01
N GLY A 202 -13.40 -4.58 -9.75
CA GLY A 202 -12.84 -5.88 -9.32
C GLY A 202 -12.81 -6.01 -7.80
N PRO A 203 -12.24 -7.11 -7.28
CA PRO A 203 -12.14 -7.36 -5.84
C PRO A 203 -11.49 -6.17 -5.08
N PRO A 204 -12.01 -5.81 -3.90
CA PRO A 204 -11.42 -4.75 -3.10
C PRO A 204 -10.02 -5.15 -2.63
N PHE A 205 -9.08 -4.20 -2.67
CA PHE A 205 -7.70 -4.41 -2.30
C PHE A 205 -7.11 -3.15 -1.68
N ASP A 206 -6.32 -3.30 -0.61
CA ASP A 206 -5.63 -2.21 0.09
C ASP A 206 -4.12 -2.43 0.03
N GLN A 207 -3.48 -1.71 -0.90
CA GLN A 207 -2.05 -1.79 -1.15
C GLN A 207 -1.21 -1.44 0.07
N ALA A 208 -1.55 -0.37 0.80
CA ALA A 208 -0.75 0.11 1.92
C ALA A 208 -0.79 -0.89 3.08
N SER A 209 -1.97 -1.45 3.37
CA SER A 209 -2.12 -2.48 4.38
C SER A 209 -1.38 -3.77 4.04
N THR A 210 -1.41 -4.21 2.78
CA THR A 210 -0.67 -5.41 2.34
C THR A 210 0.83 -5.19 2.38
N GLU A 211 1.33 -4.04 1.92
CA GLU A 211 2.76 -3.69 2.04
C GLU A 211 3.21 -3.68 3.50
N ALA A 212 2.43 -3.11 4.41
CA ALA A 212 2.75 -3.12 5.83
C ALA A 212 2.89 -4.55 6.35
N ARG A 213 2.03 -5.49 5.92
CA ARG A 213 2.02 -6.90 6.36
C ARG A 213 3.17 -7.74 5.81
N VAL A 214 3.69 -7.40 4.64
CA VAL A 214 4.78 -8.17 4.00
C VAL A 214 6.15 -7.88 4.64
N TRP A 215 6.31 -6.70 5.25
CA TRP A 215 7.56 -6.20 5.82
C TRP A 215 7.37 -5.60 7.23
N GLN A 216 6.60 -6.29 8.09
CA GLN A 216 6.52 -5.94 9.52
C GLN A 216 7.85 -6.17 10.22
#